data_AF-A0A525CT56-F1
#
_entry.id   AF-A0A525CT56-F1
#
_cell.length_a   1.000
_cell.length_b   1.000
_cell.length_c   1.000
_cell.angle_alpha   90.00
_cell.angle_beta   90.00
_cell.angle_gamma   90.00
#
_symmetry.space_group_name_H-M   'P 1'
#
loop_
_entity.id
_entity.type
_entity.pdbx_description
1 polymer ?
#
loop_
_entity_poly.entity_id
_entity_poly.type
_entity_poly.pdbx_seq_one_letter_code
_entity_poly.pdbx_strand_id
1 'polypeptide(L)'
;MHQINVVNRSYVDLLFEECRGMAIFAAERGMQVPPSIAQCVAAFENWYTNNKQADMPGLETLVAAHESLSKIVSPATPQAIALINKGPNKTLVDYIGPTPLIRFMIGVAVLSLFAFLFVVQSEHIDANDINIFSSEGERLMYQLAFLISASALGASFSALYKVNQFIRNMTYDPNQSASYWIRFFLGIVSGLILSLVIEPNAIESTFLEPNIIRPLLALLGGFSADLFYTFLTRMVETMKSLFEGSSKEILENRTQSLNLKAAQKEIAAKVKLSEQLLVLQKTIAQNPDPEKVQQALDKMWEGLLPVTHQPEDKPDNGGENEN
;
A
#
# COMPACT_ATOMS: atom_id res chain seq x y z
N MET A 1 37.95 -17.85 33.04
CA MET A 1 37.93 -16.39 33.31
C MET A 1 38.53 -15.52 32.19
N HIS A 2 38.97 -16.07 31.05
CA HIS A 2 39.55 -15.24 29.96
C HIS A 2 38.52 -14.81 28.90
N GLN A 3 37.40 -15.54 28.70
CA GLN A 3 36.41 -15.19 27.67
C GLN A 3 35.48 -14.02 28.04
N ILE A 4 35.18 -13.81 29.33
CA ILE A 4 34.29 -12.72 29.78
C ILE A 4 34.95 -11.34 29.57
N ASN A 5 36.28 -11.25 29.72
CA ASN A 5 37.03 -10.00 29.58
C ASN A 5 37.13 -9.54 28.11
N VAL A 6 37.08 -10.48 27.15
CA VAL A 6 37.14 -10.17 25.72
C VAL A 6 35.79 -9.66 25.21
N VAL A 7 34.68 -10.27 25.63
CA VAL A 7 33.32 -9.86 25.22
C VAL A 7 32.99 -8.45 25.71
N ASN A 8 33.36 -8.13 26.97
CA ASN A 8 33.12 -6.80 27.53
C ASN A 8 33.94 -5.73 26.78
N ARG A 9 35.16 -6.07 26.35
CA ARG A 9 36.02 -5.14 25.60
C ARG A 9 35.46 -4.82 24.22
N SER A 10 34.95 -5.81 23.48
CA SER A 10 34.30 -5.59 22.17
C SER A 10 33.06 -4.71 22.27
N TYR A 11 32.28 -4.83 23.34
CA TYR A 11 31.09 -3.99 23.58
C TYR A 11 31.46 -2.55 23.93
N VAL A 12 32.45 -2.34 24.80
CA VAL A 12 32.96 -1.00 25.14
C VAL A 12 33.57 -0.31 23.92
N ASP A 13 34.34 -1.04 23.12
CA ASP A 13 34.94 -0.53 21.89
C ASP A 13 33.82 -0.07 20.90
N LEU A 14 32.72 -0.83 20.77
CA LEU A 14 31.56 -0.44 19.94
C LEU A 14 30.85 0.81 20.46
N LEU A 15 30.52 0.84 21.76
CA LEU A 15 29.88 1.98 22.42
C LEU A 15 30.68 3.28 22.26
N PHE A 16 31.99 3.19 22.45
CA PHE A 16 32.88 4.34 22.30
C PHE A 16 32.89 4.87 20.87
N GLU A 17 33.02 3.99 19.87
CA GLU A 17 32.98 4.39 18.45
C GLU A 17 31.65 5.05 18.08
N GLU A 18 30.52 4.53 18.58
CA GLU A 18 29.21 5.16 18.39
C GLU A 18 29.11 6.53 19.06
N CYS A 19 29.52 6.65 20.33
CA CYS A 19 29.54 7.93 21.06
C CYS A 19 30.41 8.98 20.37
N ARG A 20 31.61 8.59 19.93
CA ARG A 20 32.54 9.46 19.20
C ARG A 20 31.93 9.90 17.87
N GLY A 21 31.36 8.97 17.12
CA GLY A 21 30.67 9.27 15.86
C GLY A 21 29.51 10.25 16.05
N MET A 22 28.65 10.00 17.04
CA MET A 22 27.52 10.88 17.38
C MET A 22 27.97 12.27 17.83
N ALA A 23 29.03 12.37 18.63
CA ALA A 23 29.56 13.65 19.09
C ALA A 23 30.10 14.50 17.92
N ILE A 24 30.84 13.89 17.00
CA ILE A 24 31.33 14.54 15.78
C ILE A 24 30.14 14.98 14.91
N PHE A 25 29.18 14.09 14.66
CA PHE A 25 27.98 14.40 13.88
C PHE A 25 27.17 15.56 14.48
N ALA A 26 27.01 15.56 15.81
CA ALA A 26 26.35 16.63 16.53
C ALA A 26 27.08 17.97 16.39
N ALA A 27 28.41 17.98 16.50
CA ALA A 27 29.21 19.16 16.27
C ALA A 27 29.10 19.69 14.83
N GLU A 28 29.18 18.80 13.82
CA GLU A 28 29.08 19.16 12.40
C GLU A 28 27.72 19.75 12.02
N ARG A 29 26.64 19.27 12.66
CA ARG A 29 25.27 19.75 12.44
C ARG A 29 24.89 20.93 13.35
N GLY A 30 25.81 21.43 14.18
CA GLY A 30 25.56 22.52 15.11
C GLY A 30 24.59 22.19 16.25
N MET A 31 24.44 20.91 16.59
CA MET A 31 23.59 20.44 17.68
C MET A 31 24.26 20.70 19.04
N GLN A 32 23.47 21.04 20.06
CA GLN A 32 24.00 21.34 21.39
C GLN A 32 24.34 20.05 22.13
N VAL A 33 25.64 19.80 22.32
CA VAL A 33 26.15 18.69 23.13
C VAL A 33 26.50 19.21 24.53
N PRO A 34 25.90 18.66 25.61
CA PRO A 34 26.26 19.00 26.98
C PRO A 34 27.76 18.84 27.26
N PRO A 35 28.41 19.79 28.00
CA PRO A 35 29.83 19.72 28.30
C PRO A 35 30.25 18.43 29.03
N SER A 36 29.39 17.88 29.88
CA SER A 36 29.63 16.62 30.60
C SER A 36 29.80 15.43 29.66
N ILE A 37 29.02 15.39 28.57
CA ILE A 37 29.08 14.34 27.55
C ILE A 37 30.35 14.50 26.72
N ALA A 38 30.67 15.72 26.29
CA ALA A 38 31.90 16.00 25.53
C ALA A 38 33.16 15.63 26.34
N GLN A 39 33.17 15.94 27.64
CA GLN A 39 34.25 15.54 28.56
C GLN A 39 34.35 14.02 28.71
N CYS A 40 33.21 13.31 28.81
CA CYS A 40 33.18 11.86 28.86
C CYS A 40 33.80 11.24 27.59
N VAL A 41 33.38 11.68 26.40
CA VAL A 41 33.92 11.19 25.13
C VAL A 41 35.42 11.47 25.01
N ALA A 42 35.87 12.68 25.38
CA ALA A 42 37.30 13.04 25.37
C ALA A 42 38.14 12.23 26.37
N ALA A 43 37.59 11.91 27.55
CA ALA A 43 38.25 11.06 28.53
C ALA A 43 38.45 9.63 28.01
N PHE A 44 37.43 9.06 27.35
CA PHE A 44 37.54 7.76 26.70
C PHE A 44 38.48 7.77 25.49
N GLU A 45 38.50 8.85 24.69
CA GLU A 45 39.42 8.99 23.55
C GLU A 45 40.88 9.05 24.01
N ASN A 46 41.16 9.78 25.09
CA ASN A 46 42.48 9.81 25.72
C ASN A 46 42.89 8.43 26.25
N TRP A 47 41.97 7.70 26.89
CA TRP A 47 42.23 6.33 27.35
C TRP A 47 42.51 5.37 26.19
N TYR A 48 41.81 5.52 25.07
CA TYR A 48 41.99 4.68 23.88
C TYR A 48 43.33 4.96 23.17
N THR A 49 43.77 6.23 23.15
CA THR A 49 44.96 6.69 22.43
C THR A 49 46.26 6.48 23.22
N ASN A 50 46.24 6.73 24.53
CA ASN A 50 47.43 6.72 25.39
C ASN A 50 47.76 5.34 25.99
N ASN A 51 47.40 4.28 25.27
CA ASN A 51 47.61 2.86 25.60
C ASN A 51 46.66 2.35 26.71
N LYS A 52 45.87 1.31 26.37
CA LYS A 52 44.78 0.66 27.14
C LYS A 52 45.18 0.01 28.50
N GLN A 53 46.21 0.53 29.17
CA GLN A 53 46.75 0.09 30.47
C GLN A 53 46.34 1.01 31.63
N ALA A 54 45.83 2.20 31.35
CA ALA A 54 45.22 3.06 32.37
C ALA A 54 43.87 2.49 32.84
N ASP A 55 43.47 2.85 34.06
CA ASP A 55 42.17 2.45 34.60
C ASP A 55 41.04 2.95 33.69
N MET A 56 40.09 2.07 33.38
CA MET A 56 39.04 2.38 32.42
C MET A 56 38.12 3.46 33.01
N PRO A 57 37.78 4.54 32.27
CA PRO A 57 36.77 5.47 32.75
C PRO A 57 35.44 4.73 32.96
N GLY A 58 34.62 5.17 33.91
CA GLY A 58 33.44 4.42 34.33
C GLY A 58 32.48 4.11 33.17
N LEU A 59 32.25 2.82 32.88
CA LEU A 59 31.35 2.36 31.81
C LEU A 59 29.94 2.96 31.92
N GLU A 60 29.45 3.15 33.15
CA GLU A 60 28.15 3.79 33.41
C GLU A 60 28.06 5.20 32.79
N THR A 61 29.15 5.96 32.84
CA THR A 61 29.20 7.30 32.25
C THR A 61 29.14 7.25 30.72
N LEU A 62 29.77 6.24 30.10
CA LEU A 62 29.73 6.03 28.66
C LEU A 62 28.34 5.61 28.18
N VAL A 63 27.67 4.73 28.93
CA VAL A 63 26.29 4.31 28.63
C VAL A 63 25.32 5.48 28.77
N ALA A 64 25.46 6.29 29.82
CA ALA A 64 24.63 7.49 30.01
C ALA A 64 24.88 8.54 28.91
N ALA A 65 26.14 8.71 28.48
CA ALA A 65 26.50 9.56 27.36
C ALA A 65 25.90 9.04 26.04
N HIS A 66 25.93 7.73 25.80
CA HIS A 66 25.34 7.09 24.63
C HIS A 66 23.83 7.32 24.55
N GLU A 67 23.10 7.09 25.65
CA GLU A 67 21.65 7.31 25.70
C GLU A 67 21.29 8.78 25.41
N SER A 68 22.04 9.71 25.99
CA SER A 68 21.81 11.14 25.81
C SER A 68 22.14 11.61 24.39
N LEU A 69 23.26 11.15 23.83
CA LEU A 69 23.65 11.45 22.45
C LEU A 69 22.65 10.87 21.45
N SER A 70 22.19 9.63 21.66
CA SER A 70 21.18 8.97 20.83
C SER A 70 19.89 9.79 20.73
N LYS A 71 19.45 10.41 21.84
CA LYS A 71 18.31 11.33 21.85
C LYS A 71 18.58 12.62 21.08
N ILE A 72 19.79 13.18 21.20
CA ILE A 72 20.20 14.42 20.51
C ILE A 72 20.27 14.21 18.99
N VAL A 73 20.80 13.07 18.53
CA VAL A 73 21.02 12.82 17.09
C VAL A 73 19.77 12.30 16.36
N SER A 74 18.68 12.00 17.07
CA SER A 74 17.41 11.58 16.49
C SER A 74 16.95 12.54 15.37
N PRO A 75 16.51 12.05 14.18
CA PRO A 75 16.16 10.67 13.86
C PRO A 75 17.34 9.77 13.39
N ALA A 76 18.58 10.28 13.36
CA ALA A 76 19.74 9.49 12.95
C ALA A 76 20.03 8.36 13.95
N THR A 77 20.47 7.20 13.48
CA THR A 77 20.81 6.07 14.36
C THR A 77 22.31 6.06 14.70
N PRO A 78 22.70 5.75 15.96
CA PRO A 78 24.10 5.70 16.37
C PRO A 78 24.97 4.80 15.48
N GLN A 79 24.43 3.63 15.15
CA GLN A 79 25.08 2.65 14.28
C GLN A 79 25.33 3.17 12.86
N ALA A 80 24.37 3.91 12.28
CA ALA A 80 24.53 4.46 10.93
C ALA A 80 25.59 5.57 10.90
N ILE A 81 25.60 6.45 11.91
CA ILE A 81 26.61 7.50 12.06
C ILE A 81 28.00 6.87 12.19
N ALA A 82 28.15 5.88 13.08
CA ALA A 82 29.43 5.20 13.28
C ALA A 82 29.93 4.51 12.00
N LEU A 83 29.02 3.85 11.26
CA LEU A 83 29.37 3.16 10.02
C LEU A 83 29.83 4.13 8.92
N ILE A 84 29.19 5.30 8.81
CA ILE A 84 29.54 6.32 7.82
C ILE A 84 30.81 7.08 8.22
N ASN A 85 30.98 7.43 9.50
CA ASN A 85 32.17 8.14 10.02
C ASN A 85 33.44 7.29 10.02
N LYS A 86 33.32 5.96 10.03
CA LYS A 86 34.47 5.07 9.87
C LYS A 86 35.22 5.31 8.55
N GLY A 87 34.57 6.01 7.61
CA GLY A 87 35.14 6.47 6.36
C GLY A 87 35.40 5.33 5.37
N PRO A 88 35.45 5.63 4.06
CA PRO A 88 35.92 4.66 3.09
C PRO A 88 37.36 4.27 3.44
N ASN A 89 37.70 2.98 3.43
CA ASN A 89 39.11 2.60 3.37
C ASN A 89 39.71 3.19 2.08
N LYS A 90 41.03 3.39 1.99
CA LYS A 90 41.70 4.10 0.87
C LYS A 90 41.61 3.41 -0.51
N THR A 91 40.60 2.58 -0.76
CA THR A 91 40.42 1.87 -2.03
C THR A 91 39.45 2.63 -2.96
N LEU A 92 39.71 2.60 -4.27
CA LEU A 92 38.88 3.24 -5.29
C LEU A 92 37.42 2.74 -5.28
N VAL A 93 37.19 1.51 -4.79
CA VAL A 93 35.88 0.87 -4.69
C VAL A 93 35.03 1.47 -3.57
N ASP A 94 35.66 2.09 -2.56
CA ASP A 94 34.94 2.69 -1.43
C ASP A 94 34.38 4.10 -1.74
N TYR A 95 34.79 4.71 -2.86
CA TYR A 95 34.24 5.99 -3.33
C TYR A 95 32.80 5.86 -3.87
N ILE A 96 32.42 4.67 -4.32
CA ILE A 96 31.11 4.39 -4.96
C ILE A 96 30.00 4.23 -3.90
N GLY A 97 30.37 4.08 -2.62
CA GLY A 97 29.42 4.09 -1.52
C GLY A 97 29.97 3.40 -0.27
N PRO A 98 29.60 3.85 0.94
CA PRO A 98 30.14 3.34 2.19
C PRO A 98 29.73 1.90 2.50
N THR A 99 28.66 1.38 1.86
CA THR A 99 28.10 0.07 2.18
C THR A 99 28.06 -0.86 0.95
N PRO A 100 28.27 -2.18 1.13
CA PRO A 100 28.31 -3.14 0.02
C PRO A 100 26.98 -3.21 -0.75
N LEU A 101 25.86 -2.94 -0.08
CA LEU A 101 24.53 -2.95 -0.70
C LEU A 101 24.39 -1.86 -1.78
N ILE A 102 24.90 -0.64 -1.53
CA ILE A 102 24.86 0.47 -2.50
C ILE A 102 25.61 0.06 -3.77
N ARG A 103 26.80 -0.50 -3.61
CA ARG A 103 27.66 -0.93 -4.72
C ARG A 103 26.97 -2.00 -5.55
N PHE A 104 26.33 -2.96 -4.88
CA PHE A 104 25.56 -4.00 -5.57
C PHE A 104 24.40 -3.41 -6.35
N MET A 105 23.64 -2.50 -5.76
CA MET A 105 22.50 -1.85 -6.43
C MET A 105 22.94 -1.00 -7.62
N ILE A 106 24.06 -0.27 -7.53
CA ILE A 106 24.66 0.44 -8.66
C ILE A 106 25.07 -0.56 -9.75
N GLY A 107 25.70 -1.68 -9.38
CA GLY A 107 26.07 -2.73 -10.32
C GLY A 107 24.85 -3.32 -11.05
N VAL A 108 23.76 -3.59 -10.33
CA VAL A 108 22.49 -4.05 -10.91
C VAL A 108 21.86 -3.00 -11.82
N ALA A 109 21.92 -1.72 -11.46
CA ALA A 109 21.42 -0.62 -12.29
C ALA A 109 22.18 -0.55 -13.62
N VAL A 110 23.52 -0.60 -13.55
CA VAL A 110 24.40 -0.58 -14.71
C VAL A 110 24.19 -1.83 -15.58
N LEU A 111 24.09 -3.01 -14.97
CA LEU A 111 23.79 -4.26 -15.68
C LEU A 111 22.42 -4.20 -16.37
N SER A 112 21.39 -3.68 -15.70
CA SER A 112 20.05 -3.52 -16.27
C SER A 112 20.04 -2.53 -17.42
N LEU A 113 20.81 -1.45 -17.32
CA LEU A 113 21.00 -0.49 -18.40
C LEU A 113 21.66 -1.15 -19.62
N PHE A 114 22.75 -1.89 -19.43
CA PHE A 114 23.39 -2.62 -20.53
C PHE A 114 22.47 -3.67 -21.14
N ALA A 115 21.71 -4.40 -20.33
CA ALA A 115 20.71 -5.34 -20.82
C ALA A 115 19.64 -4.62 -21.67
N PHE A 116 19.14 -3.48 -21.21
CA PHE A 116 18.16 -2.68 -21.96
C PHE A 116 18.73 -2.21 -23.31
N LEU A 117 19.95 -1.64 -23.31
CA LEU A 117 20.62 -1.17 -24.52
C LEU A 117 20.97 -2.31 -25.48
N PHE A 118 21.32 -3.49 -24.97
CA PHE A 118 21.59 -4.66 -25.80
C PHE A 118 20.31 -5.19 -26.45
N VAL A 119 19.24 -5.30 -25.68
CA VAL A 119 17.97 -5.84 -26.14
C VAL A 119 17.29 -4.90 -27.15
N VAL A 120 17.34 -3.58 -26.94
CA VAL A 120 16.72 -2.60 -27.86
C VAL A 120 17.36 -2.59 -29.26
N GLN A 121 18.60 -3.06 -29.39
CA GLN A 121 19.30 -3.17 -30.67
C GLN A 121 18.97 -4.46 -31.43
N SER A 122 18.27 -5.41 -30.81
CA SER A 122 17.88 -6.66 -31.46
C SER A 122 16.86 -6.40 -32.58
N GLU A 123 17.05 -7.04 -33.73
CA GLU A 123 16.12 -7.01 -34.87
C GLU A 123 14.72 -7.54 -34.50
N HIS A 124 14.60 -8.23 -33.37
CA HIS A 124 13.34 -8.78 -32.86
C HIS A 124 12.46 -7.73 -32.16
N ILE A 125 12.97 -6.52 -31.94
CA ILE A 125 12.23 -5.43 -31.32
C ILE A 125 11.88 -4.40 -32.38
N ASP A 126 10.62 -4.42 -32.78
CA ASP A 126 10.02 -3.30 -33.48
C ASP A 126 9.40 -2.36 -32.45
N ALA A 127 9.90 -1.12 -32.39
CA ALA A 127 9.37 -0.09 -31.51
C ALA A 127 7.87 0.17 -31.75
N ASN A 128 7.38 -0.06 -32.98
CA ASN A 128 5.98 0.14 -33.35
C ASN A 128 5.06 -1.01 -32.94
N ASP A 129 5.62 -2.19 -32.65
CA ASP A 129 4.85 -3.41 -32.41
C ASP A 129 5.43 -4.21 -31.23
N ILE A 130 5.36 -3.59 -30.06
CA ILE A 130 5.57 -4.26 -28.78
C ILE A 130 4.21 -4.83 -28.34
N ASN A 131 3.81 -5.97 -28.91
CA ASN A 131 2.61 -6.69 -28.52
C ASN A 131 2.94 -8.11 -28.08
N ILE A 132 3.03 -8.29 -26.76
CA ILE A 132 3.38 -9.56 -26.13
C ILE A 132 2.30 -10.62 -26.38
N PHE A 133 1.02 -10.23 -26.43
CA PHE A 133 -0.09 -11.17 -26.60
C PHE A 133 -0.22 -11.73 -28.03
N SER A 134 0.33 -11.05 -29.02
CA SER A 134 0.32 -11.47 -30.43
C SER A 134 1.67 -11.95 -30.93
N SER A 135 2.71 -11.90 -30.10
CA SER A 135 4.05 -12.33 -30.45
C SER A 135 4.28 -13.77 -30.03
N GLU A 136 4.85 -14.57 -30.93
CA GLU A 136 5.16 -15.98 -30.69
C GLU A 136 6.68 -16.23 -30.73
N GLY A 137 7.11 -17.33 -30.13
CA GLY A 137 8.49 -17.83 -30.22
C GLY A 137 9.54 -16.87 -29.63
N GLU A 138 10.65 -16.71 -30.35
CA GLU A 138 11.81 -15.93 -29.87
C GLU A 138 11.49 -14.44 -29.72
N ARG A 139 10.60 -13.88 -30.56
CA ARG A 139 10.21 -12.46 -30.50
C ARG A 139 9.57 -12.10 -29.16
N LEU A 140 8.75 -13.00 -28.60
CA LEU A 140 8.14 -12.83 -27.29
C LEU A 140 9.20 -12.69 -26.19
N MET A 141 10.25 -13.51 -26.25
CA MET A 141 11.33 -13.49 -25.24
C MET A 141 12.10 -12.16 -25.29
N TYR A 142 12.38 -11.63 -26.48
CA TYR A 142 13.05 -10.33 -26.62
C TYR A 142 12.17 -9.17 -26.14
N GLN A 143 10.88 -9.14 -26.50
CA GLN A 143 9.95 -8.12 -26.01
C GLN A 143 9.78 -8.16 -24.49
N LEU A 144 9.74 -9.37 -23.90
CA LEU A 144 9.65 -9.52 -22.45
C LEU A 144 10.96 -9.11 -21.77
N ALA A 145 12.11 -9.52 -22.30
CA ALA A 145 13.41 -9.11 -21.80
C ALA A 145 13.58 -7.58 -21.86
N PHE A 146 13.05 -6.95 -22.92
CA PHE A 146 13.03 -5.50 -23.07
C PHE A 146 12.25 -4.83 -21.95
N LEU A 147 11.00 -5.24 -21.71
CA LEU A 147 10.19 -4.66 -20.64
C LEU A 147 10.74 -4.96 -19.24
N ILE A 148 11.29 -6.17 -19.02
CA ILE A 148 11.94 -6.53 -17.75
C ILE A 148 13.16 -5.64 -17.51
N SER A 149 13.99 -5.39 -18.52
CA SER A 149 15.16 -4.52 -18.39
C SER A 149 14.76 -3.05 -18.12
N ALA A 150 13.71 -2.56 -18.77
CA ALA A 150 13.14 -1.23 -18.50
C ALA A 150 12.60 -1.12 -17.06
N SER A 151 11.86 -2.13 -16.61
CA SER A 151 11.32 -2.20 -15.26
C SER A 151 12.42 -2.32 -14.20
N ALA A 152 13.45 -3.13 -14.46
CA ALA A 152 14.62 -3.27 -13.60
C ALA A 152 15.43 -1.97 -13.50
N LEU A 153 15.51 -1.18 -14.57
CA LEU A 153 16.11 0.16 -14.53
C LEU A 153 15.33 1.07 -13.59
N GLY A 154 14.00 1.12 -13.72
CA GLY A 154 13.12 1.88 -12.81
C GLY A 154 13.27 1.44 -11.35
N ALA A 155 13.23 0.13 -11.10
CA ALA A 155 13.37 -0.44 -9.75
C ALA A 155 14.75 -0.14 -9.14
N SER A 156 15.80 -0.18 -9.95
CA SER A 156 17.15 0.21 -9.52
C SER A 156 17.19 1.67 -9.10
N PHE A 157 16.61 2.59 -9.89
CA PHE A 157 16.55 4.01 -9.53
C PHE A 157 15.78 4.24 -8.22
N SER A 158 14.66 3.56 -8.01
CA SER A 158 13.89 3.64 -6.75
C SER A 158 14.71 3.17 -5.55
N ALA A 159 15.40 2.03 -5.70
CA ALA A 159 16.25 1.48 -4.66
C ALA A 159 17.42 2.43 -4.33
N LEU A 160 18.12 2.93 -5.35
CA LEU A 160 19.21 3.90 -5.17
C LEU A 160 18.72 5.19 -4.51
N TYR A 161 17.57 5.72 -4.93
CA TYR A 161 17.01 6.94 -4.35
C TYR A 161 16.66 6.76 -2.87
N LYS A 162 16.01 5.64 -2.50
CA LYS A 162 15.70 5.31 -1.10
C LYS A 162 16.98 5.13 -0.28
N VAL A 163 17.97 4.42 -0.80
CA VAL A 163 19.24 4.22 -0.10
C VAL A 163 19.98 5.56 0.09
N ASN A 164 20.01 6.42 -0.93
CA ASN A 164 20.58 7.76 -0.81
C ASN A 164 19.85 8.59 0.26
N GLN A 165 18.51 8.49 0.34
CA GLN A 165 17.75 9.14 1.41
C GLN A 165 18.13 8.62 2.80
N PHE A 166 18.31 7.31 2.97
CA PHE A 166 18.75 6.72 4.25
C PHE A 166 20.16 7.14 4.65
N ILE A 167 21.08 7.26 3.70
CA ILE A 167 22.44 7.76 3.95
C ILE A 167 22.39 9.23 4.36
N ARG A 168 21.68 10.07 3.60
CA ARG A 168 21.53 11.51 3.89
C ARG A 168 20.90 11.77 5.25
N ASN A 169 19.98 10.91 5.66
CA ASN A 169 19.28 10.99 6.93
C ASN A 169 20.01 10.24 8.06
N MET A 170 21.13 9.56 7.80
CA MET A 170 21.85 8.73 8.77
C MET A 170 20.94 7.68 9.44
N THR A 171 20.02 7.08 8.69
CA THR A 171 19.08 6.03 9.16
C THR A 171 19.30 4.69 8.48
N TYR A 172 20.44 4.50 7.82
CA TYR A 172 20.77 3.27 7.11
C TYR A 172 21.00 2.10 8.06
N ASP A 173 20.28 1.00 7.86
CA ASP A 173 20.43 -0.26 8.57
C ASP A 173 20.90 -1.38 7.61
N PRO A 174 22.14 -1.91 7.76
CA PRO A 174 22.65 -3.02 6.96
C PRO A 174 21.88 -4.33 7.15
N ASN A 175 21.27 -4.56 8.31
CA ASN A 175 20.59 -5.83 8.63
C ASN A 175 19.30 -6.01 7.82
N GLN A 176 18.75 -4.92 7.29
CA GLN A 176 17.56 -4.95 6.44
C GLN A 176 17.87 -5.15 4.95
N SER A 177 19.07 -5.63 4.60
CA SER A 177 19.49 -5.91 3.22
C SER A 177 18.44 -6.68 2.41
N ALA A 178 17.77 -7.67 3.00
CA ALA A 178 16.69 -8.44 2.35
C ALA A 178 15.48 -7.56 1.96
N SER A 179 15.11 -6.59 2.79
CA SER A 179 13.98 -5.68 2.54
C SER A 179 14.21 -4.80 1.30
N TYR A 180 15.46 -4.41 1.04
CA TYR A 180 15.81 -3.65 -0.17
C TYR A 180 15.66 -4.50 -1.43
N TRP A 181 16.05 -5.77 -1.37
CA TRP A 181 15.88 -6.72 -2.46
C TRP A 181 14.42 -7.02 -2.76
N ILE A 182 13.61 -7.24 -1.73
CA ILE A 182 12.17 -7.44 -1.89
C ILE A 182 11.54 -6.25 -2.62
N ARG A 183 11.89 -5.01 -2.22
CA ARG A 183 11.40 -3.80 -2.89
C ARG A 183 11.85 -3.71 -4.33
N PHE A 184 13.09 -4.08 -4.64
CA PHE A 184 13.60 -4.12 -6.00
C PHE A 184 12.82 -5.11 -6.88
N PHE A 185 12.64 -6.35 -6.41
CA PHE A 185 11.85 -7.36 -7.13
C PHE A 185 10.39 -6.93 -7.30
N LEU A 186 9.79 -6.35 -6.26
CA LEU A 186 8.43 -5.84 -6.32
C LEU A 186 8.30 -4.73 -7.37
N GLY A 187 9.30 -3.86 -7.49
CA GLY A 187 9.41 -2.88 -8.57
C GLY A 187 9.41 -3.54 -9.95
N ILE A 188 10.29 -4.53 -10.18
CA ILE A 188 10.36 -5.24 -11.47
C ILE A 188 8.99 -5.80 -11.88
N VAL A 189 8.33 -6.52 -10.95
CA VAL A 189 7.02 -7.14 -11.19
C VAL A 189 5.96 -6.07 -11.44
N SER A 190 5.94 -5.02 -10.62
CA SER A 190 5.04 -3.87 -10.76
C SER A 190 5.14 -3.22 -12.14
N GLY A 191 6.35 -2.90 -12.60
CA GLY A 191 6.56 -2.30 -13.91
C GLY A 191 6.17 -3.23 -15.06
N LEU A 192 6.49 -4.52 -14.95
CA LEU A 192 6.10 -5.48 -15.96
C LEU A 192 4.57 -5.58 -16.09
N ILE A 193 3.87 -5.71 -14.97
CA ILE A 193 2.40 -5.78 -14.98
C ILE A 193 1.80 -4.47 -15.48
N LEU A 194 2.31 -3.31 -15.04
CA LEU A 194 1.79 -2.02 -15.47
C LEU A 194 1.88 -1.84 -17.00
N SER A 195 2.99 -2.26 -17.60
CA SER A 195 3.19 -2.22 -19.05
C SER A 195 2.34 -3.24 -19.83
N LEU A 196 1.85 -4.30 -19.17
CA LEU A 196 1.00 -5.34 -19.76
C LEU A 196 -0.48 -4.98 -19.66
N VAL A 197 -0.90 -4.40 -18.54
CA VAL A 197 -2.31 -4.08 -18.26
C VAL A 197 -2.77 -2.82 -18.96
N ILE A 198 -1.90 -1.81 -19.06
CA ILE A 198 -2.27 -0.53 -19.68
C ILE A 198 -1.99 -0.60 -21.18
N GLU A 199 -3.05 -0.46 -21.97
CA GLU A 199 -2.94 -0.32 -23.41
C GLU A 199 -2.44 1.08 -23.79
N PRO A 200 -1.41 1.21 -24.65
CA PRO A 200 -0.89 2.51 -25.07
C PRO A 200 -1.94 3.43 -25.69
N ASN A 201 -2.91 2.85 -26.43
CA ASN A 201 -3.98 3.58 -27.10
C ASN A 201 -4.99 4.20 -26.11
N ALA A 202 -5.06 3.69 -24.87
CA ALA A 202 -5.90 4.28 -23.83
C ALA A 202 -5.33 5.60 -23.29
N ILE A 203 -4.04 5.88 -23.55
CA ILE A 203 -3.38 7.12 -23.16
C ILE A 203 -3.37 8.05 -24.38
N GLU A 204 -4.42 8.85 -24.53
CA GLU A 204 -4.43 9.95 -25.49
C GLU A 204 -3.40 11.00 -25.05
N SER A 205 -2.20 10.91 -25.62
CA SER A 205 -1.14 11.86 -25.36
C SER A 205 -0.58 12.42 -26.66
N THR A 206 -0.70 13.74 -26.84
CA THR A 206 -0.07 14.46 -27.95
C THR A 206 1.46 14.53 -27.81
N PHE A 207 1.98 14.28 -26.60
CA PHE A 207 3.38 14.48 -26.24
C PHE A 207 4.24 13.21 -26.32
N LEU A 208 3.65 12.02 -26.23
CA LEU A 208 4.40 10.76 -26.20
C LEU A 208 4.04 9.93 -27.43
N GLU A 209 5.07 9.48 -28.15
CA GLU A 209 4.87 8.49 -29.20
C GLU A 209 4.39 7.17 -28.59
N PRO A 210 3.40 6.48 -29.21
CA PRO A 210 2.85 5.21 -28.70
C PRO A 210 3.92 4.15 -28.36
N ASN A 211 5.00 4.17 -29.13
CA ASN A 211 6.14 3.25 -29.03
C ASN A 211 6.94 3.39 -27.72
N ILE A 212 6.92 4.60 -27.15
CA ILE A 212 7.65 4.91 -25.91
C ILE A 212 6.79 4.57 -24.69
N ILE A 213 5.46 4.55 -24.83
CA ILE A 213 4.52 4.42 -23.72
C ILE A 213 4.74 3.12 -22.95
N ARG A 214 4.87 1.96 -23.62
CA ARG A 214 5.09 0.67 -22.93
C ARG A 214 6.39 0.62 -22.11
N PRO A 215 7.58 0.85 -22.68
CA PRO A 215 8.81 0.88 -21.89
C PRO A 215 8.80 1.99 -20.82
N LEU A 216 8.15 3.12 -21.05
CA LEU A 216 7.98 4.17 -20.04
C LEU A 216 7.09 3.70 -18.87
N LEU A 217 5.98 3.01 -19.14
CA LEU A 217 5.13 2.40 -18.12
C LEU A 217 5.89 1.33 -17.32
N ALA A 218 6.70 0.51 -18.00
CA ALA A 218 7.57 -0.46 -17.34
C ALA A 218 8.56 0.24 -16.40
N LEU A 219 9.22 1.30 -16.87
CA LEU A 219 10.15 2.10 -16.06
C LEU A 219 9.44 2.77 -14.87
N LEU A 220 8.26 3.35 -15.09
CA LEU A 220 7.50 4.06 -14.06
C LEU A 220 6.97 3.12 -12.97
N GLY A 221 6.41 1.97 -13.37
CA GLY A 221 5.98 0.94 -12.43
C GLY A 221 7.15 0.25 -11.74
N GLY A 222 8.29 0.14 -12.42
CA GLY A 222 9.58 -0.26 -11.84
C GLY A 222 9.99 0.68 -10.70
N PHE A 223 9.93 1.99 -10.98
CA PHE A 223 10.29 3.02 -10.01
C PHE A 223 9.33 3.10 -8.81
N SER A 224 8.05 2.85 -9.03
CA SER A 224 7.03 2.95 -7.98
C SER A 224 6.14 1.71 -7.90
N ALA A 225 6.60 0.73 -7.13
CA ALA A 225 5.75 -0.38 -6.69
C ALA A 225 4.48 0.10 -5.97
N ASP A 226 4.55 1.26 -5.30
CA ASP A 226 3.43 1.88 -4.60
C ASP A 226 2.35 2.37 -5.59
N LEU A 227 2.73 2.82 -6.80
CA LEU A 227 1.78 3.19 -7.85
C LEU A 227 0.97 1.97 -8.31
N PHE A 228 1.63 0.82 -8.49
CA PHE A 228 0.95 -0.41 -8.90
C PHE A 228 0.02 -0.96 -7.83
N TYR A 229 0.45 -0.94 -6.55
CA TYR A 229 -0.43 -1.27 -5.44
C TYR A 229 -1.67 -0.37 -5.43
N THR A 230 -1.48 0.95 -5.57
CA THR A 230 -2.57 1.91 -5.63
C THR A 230 -3.51 1.65 -6.82
N PHE A 231 -2.95 1.32 -7.99
CA PHE A 231 -3.72 0.97 -9.18
C PHE A 231 -4.58 -0.28 -8.94
N LEU A 232 -4.00 -1.37 -8.41
CA LEU A 232 -4.73 -2.58 -8.09
C LEU A 232 -5.84 -2.33 -7.06
N THR A 233 -5.52 -1.59 -5.99
CA THR A 233 -6.51 -1.23 -4.97
C THR A 233 -7.68 -0.48 -5.59
N ARG A 234 -7.42 0.52 -6.43
CA ARG A 234 -8.47 1.27 -7.14
C ARG A 234 -9.28 0.40 -8.09
N MET A 235 -8.65 -0.52 -8.82
CA MET A 235 -9.35 -1.43 -9.72
C MET A 235 -10.27 -2.38 -8.94
N VAL A 236 -9.79 -2.93 -7.82
CA VAL A 236 -10.59 -3.76 -6.93
C VAL A 236 -11.74 -2.97 -6.31
N GLU A 237 -11.49 -1.74 -5.85
CA GLU A 237 -12.53 -0.85 -5.32
C GLU A 237 -13.59 -0.50 -6.39
N THR A 238 -13.16 -0.25 -7.62
CA THR A 238 -14.08 0.03 -8.74
C THR A 238 -14.92 -1.19 -9.07
N MET A 239 -14.30 -2.37 -9.17
CA MET A 239 -15.01 -3.65 -9.37
C MET A 239 -16.00 -3.90 -8.23
N LYS A 240 -15.56 -3.68 -6.98
CA LYS A 240 -16.41 -3.79 -5.80
C LYS A 240 -17.59 -2.83 -5.88
N SER A 241 -17.38 -1.59 -6.30
CA SER A 241 -18.45 -0.60 -6.51
C SER A 241 -19.45 -1.03 -7.60
N LEU A 242 -18.99 -1.68 -8.67
CA LEU A 242 -19.86 -2.21 -9.72
C LEU A 242 -20.74 -3.35 -9.19
N PHE A 243 -20.20 -4.23 -8.35
CA PHE A 243 -20.94 -5.35 -7.73
C PHE A 243 -21.83 -4.94 -6.54
N GLU A 244 -21.40 -3.96 -5.74
CA GLU A 244 -22.16 -3.44 -4.60
C GLU A 244 -23.28 -2.49 -5.03
N GLY A 245 -23.04 -1.70 -6.09
CA GLY A 245 -24.03 -0.81 -6.71
C GLY A 245 -25.28 -1.57 -7.12
N SER A 246 -25.13 -2.72 -7.80
CA SER A 246 -26.28 -3.55 -8.20
C SER A 246 -27.06 -4.10 -7.00
N SER A 247 -26.38 -4.45 -5.91
CA SER A 247 -27.05 -5.04 -4.74
C SER A 247 -27.81 -4.01 -3.91
N LYS A 248 -27.24 -2.81 -3.74
CA LYS A 248 -27.87 -1.71 -2.99
C LYS A 248 -29.03 -1.08 -3.77
N GLU A 249 -28.86 -0.91 -5.09
CA GLU A 249 -29.90 -0.38 -5.98
C GLU A 249 -31.10 -1.32 -6.09
N ILE A 250 -30.88 -2.64 -6.13
CA ILE A 250 -31.97 -3.63 -6.08
C ILE A 250 -32.74 -3.56 -4.75
N LEU A 251 -32.05 -3.35 -3.62
CA LEU A 251 -32.68 -3.26 -2.31
C LEU A 251 -33.51 -1.96 -2.16
N GLU A 252 -32.98 -0.82 -2.62
CA GLU A 252 -33.68 0.47 -2.63
C GLU A 252 -34.90 0.44 -3.57
N ASN A 253 -34.76 -0.14 -4.77
CA ASN A 253 -35.89 -0.32 -5.68
C ASN A 253 -36.95 -1.28 -5.11
N ARG A 254 -36.54 -2.32 -4.38
CA ARG A 254 -37.46 -3.25 -3.73
C ARG A 254 -38.24 -2.56 -2.61
N THR A 255 -37.59 -1.80 -1.73
CA THR A 255 -38.27 -1.06 -0.65
C THR A 255 -39.19 0.02 -1.20
N GLN A 256 -38.77 0.74 -2.25
CA GLN A 256 -39.62 1.72 -2.92
C GLN A 256 -40.85 1.07 -3.58
N SER A 257 -40.68 -0.08 -4.24
CA SER A 257 -41.81 -0.82 -4.82
C SER A 257 -42.79 -1.34 -3.76
N LEU A 258 -42.30 -1.76 -2.59
CA LEU A 258 -43.12 -2.18 -1.47
C LEU A 258 -43.90 -1.01 -0.87
N ASN A 259 -43.26 0.15 -0.71
CA ASN A 259 -43.90 1.37 -0.21
C ASN A 259 -44.96 1.89 -1.18
N LEU A 260 -44.68 1.88 -2.50
CA LEU A 260 -45.66 2.26 -3.52
C LEU A 260 -46.87 1.32 -3.54
N LYS A 261 -46.65 0.01 -3.38
CA LYS A 261 -47.75 -0.98 -3.27
C LYS A 261 -48.55 -0.78 -1.99
N ALA A 262 -47.91 -0.46 -0.87
CA ALA A 262 -48.60 -0.16 0.38
C ALA A 262 -49.47 1.10 0.26
N ALA A 263 -48.94 2.18 -0.33
CA ALA A 263 -49.70 3.41 -0.59
C ALA A 263 -50.88 3.18 -1.54
N GLN A 264 -50.70 2.36 -2.59
CA GLN A 264 -51.80 1.98 -3.49
C GLN A 264 -52.91 1.20 -2.77
N LYS A 265 -52.56 0.28 -1.87
CA LYS A 265 -53.56 -0.45 -1.07
C LYS A 265 -54.35 0.47 -0.16
N GLU A 266 -53.71 1.47 0.45
CA GLU A 266 -54.38 2.45 1.28
C GLU A 266 -55.35 3.32 0.49
N ILE A 267 -54.93 3.80 -0.70
CA ILE A 267 -55.80 4.58 -1.59
C ILE A 267 -56.97 3.72 -2.07
N ALA A 268 -56.74 2.48 -2.48
CA ALA A 268 -57.80 1.55 -2.89
C ALA A 268 -58.80 1.28 -1.76
N ALA A 269 -58.32 1.14 -0.51
CA ALA A 269 -59.19 0.99 0.66
C ALA A 269 -60.05 2.24 0.90
N LYS A 270 -59.48 3.44 0.79
CA LYS A 270 -60.21 4.72 0.93
C LYS A 270 -61.27 4.92 -0.16
N VAL A 271 -60.96 4.54 -1.40
CA VAL A 271 -61.92 4.60 -2.52
C VAL A 271 -63.07 3.63 -2.27
N LYS A 272 -62.78 2.38 -1.89
CA LYS A 272 -63.81 1.37 -1.56
C LYS A 272 -64.71 1.81 -0.41
N LEU A 273 -64.14 2.43 0.62
CA LEU A 273 -64.90 3.03 1.73
C LEU A 273 -65.81 4.17 1.26
N SER A 274 -65.30 5.04 0.39
CA SER A 274 -66.06 6.16 -0.16
C SER A 274 -67.24 5.68 -1.02
N GLU A 275 -67.05 4.62 -1.80
CA GLU A 275 -68.13 3.96 -2.56
C GLU A 275 -69.22 3.40 -1.63
N GLN A 276 -68.82 2.70 -0.56
CA GLN A 276 -69.76 2.13 0.41
C GLN A 276 -70.54 3.21 1.17
N LEU A 277 -69.89 4.33 1.53
CA LEU A 277 -70.56 5.48 2.16
C LEU A 277 -71.56 6.15 1.22
N LEU A 278 -71.24 6.25 -0.08
CA LEU A 278 -72.12 6.84 -1.07
C LEU A 278 -73.35 5.97 -1.32
N VAL A 279 -73.19 4.64 -1.31
CA VAL A 279 -74.31 3.67 -1.33
C VAL A 279 -75.18 3.80 -0.08
N LEU A 280 -74.57 3.93 1.10
CA LEU A 280 -75.30 4.12 2.35
C LEU A 280 -76.10 5.43 2.35
N GLN A 281 -75.48 6.54 1.94
CA GLN A 281 -76.12 7.85 1.84
C GLN A 281 -77.33 7.80 0.90
N LYS A 282 -77.18 7.15 -0.27
CA LYS A 282 -78.28 6.96 -1.22
C LYS A 282 -79.41 6.11 -0.64
N THR A 283 -79.08 5.07 0.13
CA THR A 283 -80.07 4.20 0.79
C THR A 283 -80.86 4.95 1.85
N ILE A 284 -80.19 5.77 2.68
CA ILE A 284 -80.82 6.61 3.71
C ILE A 284 -81.71 7.69 3.08
N ALA A 285 -81.28 8.30 1.96
CA ALA A 285 -82.05 9.36 1.29
C ALA A 285 -83.32 8.85 0.60
N GLN A 286 -83.37 7.56 0.23
CA GLN A 286 -84.48 6.99 -0.54
C GLN A 286 -85.51 6.22 0.31
N ASN A 287 -85.16 5.72 1.50
CA ASN A 287 -86.11 5.10 2.43
C ASN A 287 -85.64 5.23 3.91
N PRO A 288 -86.39 5.89 4.81
CA PRO A 288 -86.04 6.04 6.22
C PRO A 288 -86.47 4.82 7.07
N ASP A 289 -86.25 3.61 6.57
CA ASP A 289 -86.62 2.37 7.25
C ASP A 289 -85.44 1.86 8.09
N PRO A 290 -85.52 1.85 9.44
CA PRO A 290 -84.37 1.64 10.33
C PRO A 290 -83.70 0.26 10.17
N GLU A 291 -84.43 -0.78 9.76
CA GLU A 291 -83.88 -2.14 9.61
C GLU A 291 -82.94 -2.27 8.39
N LYS A 292 -83.25 -1.60 7.28
CA LYS A 292 -82.42 -1.64 6.06
C LYS A 292 -81.13 -0.86 6.21
N VAL A 293 -81.15 0.20 7.03
CA VAL A 293 -79.95 0.98 7.37
C VAL A 293 -79.02 0.17 8.28
N GLN A 294 -79.56 -0.59 9.24
CA GLN A 294 -78.75 -1.50 10.09
C GLN A 294 -78.09 -2.61 9.26
N GLN A 295 -78.82 -3.27 8.36
CA GLN A 295 -78.25 -4.28 7.47
C GLN A 295 -77.15 -3.75 6.53
N ALA A 296 -77.27 -2.50 6.08
CA ALA A 296 -76.24 -1.84 5.28
C ALA A 296 -75.00 -1.47 6.11
N LEU A 297 -75.18 -1.10 7.38
CA LEU A 297 -74.09 -0.83 8.32
C LEU A 297 -73.31 -2.11 8.68
N ASP A 298 -74.02 -3.21 8.94
CA ASP A 298 -73.41 -4.51 9.28
C ASP A 298 -72.53 -5.03 8.14
N LYS A 299 -73.01 -4.93 6.89
CA LYS A 299 -72.22 -5.28 5.70
C LYS A 299 -70.97 -4.42 5.51
N MET A 300 -71.03 -3.15 5.94
CA MET A 300 -69.87 -2.24 5.89
C MET A 300 -68.85 -2.60 6.97
N TRP A 301 -69.32 -2.97 8.16
CA TRP A 301 -68.49 -3.40 9.28
C TRP A 301 -67.77 -4.72 9.00
N GLU A 302 -68.47 -5.69 8.41
CA GLU A 302 -67.90 -6.99 8.01
C GLU A 302 -66.84 -6.86 6.91
N GLY A 303 -66.98 -5.87 6.02
CA GLY A 303 -65.99 -5.55 4.97
C GLY A 303 -64.75 -4.77 5.44
N LEU A 304 -64.75 -4.26 6.68
CA LEU A 304 -63.66 -3.48 7.27
C LEU A 304 -62.76 -4.30 8.21
N LEU A 305 -63.19 -5.49 8.62
CA LEU A 305 -62.35 -6.40 9.39
C LEU A 305 -61.34 -7.08 8.46
N PRO A 306 -60.03 -7.02 8.78
CA PRO A 306 -59.03 -7.74 8.00
C PRO A 306 -59.30 -9.24 8.15
N VAL A 307 -59.42 -9.95 7.03
CA VAL A 307 -59.36 -11.42 7.01
C VAL A 307 -57.96 -11.79 7.52
N THR A 308 -57.87 -12.24 8.76
CA THR A 308 -56.67 -12.87 9.32
C THR A 308 -56.43 -14.15 8.54
N HIS A 309 -55.59 -14.09 7.51
CA HIS A 309 -55.03 -15.28 6.91
C HIS A 309 -54.16 -15.98 7.96
N GLN A 310 -54.58 -17.18 8.36
CA GLN A 310 -53.74 -18.18 9.03
C GLN A 310 -52.47 -18.43 8.19
N PRO A 311 -51.31 -18.68 8.84
CA PRO A 311 -50.08 -18.96 8.12
C PRO A 311 -50.10 -20.40 7.60
N GLU A 312 -50.38 -20.58 6.30
CA GLU A 312 -50.16 -21.83 5.61
C GLU A 312 -48.77 -21.84 4.95
N ASP A 313 -47.98 -22.73 5.53
CA ASP A 313 -47.17 -23.74 4.88
C ASP A 313 -45.82 -23.42 4.22
N LYS A 314 -44.95 -24.36 4.55
CA LYS A 314 -43.50 -24.45 4.40
C LYS A 314 -43.18 -24.86 2.94
N PRO A 315 -42.21 -24.25 2.25
CA PRO A 315 -41.77 -24.80 0.98
C PRO A 315 -40.87 -26.01 1.25
N ASP A 316 -41.45 -27.16 0.98
CA ASP A 316 -40.91 -28.28 0.19
C ASP A 316 -39.37 -28.39 0.12
N ASN A 317 -38.87 -29.39 0.83
CA ASN A 317 -37.49 -29.84 0.79
C ASN A 317 -37.37 -30.85 -0.37
N GLY A 318 -37.11 -30.34 -1.58
CA GLY A 318 -36.69 -31.14 -2.71
C GLY A 318 -35.25 -31.60 -2.53
N GLY A 319 -35.07 -32.72 -1.82
CA GLY A 319 -33.86 -33.53 -1.93
C GLY A 319 -33.91 -34.34 -3.22
N GLU A 320 -32.76 -34.45 -3.88
CA GLU A 320 -32.30 -35.42 -4.91
C GLU A 320 -31.18 -34.70 -5.70
N ASN A 321 -29.94 -35.18 -5.88
CA ASN A 321 -29.40 -36.54 -5.84
C ASN A 321 -27.89 -36.55 -5.57
N GLU A 322 -27.46 -37.60 -4.85
CA GLU A 322 -26.15 -38.22 -5.01
C GLU A 322 -26.01 -38.80 -6.44
N ASN A 323 -24.92 -38.44 -7.12
CA ASN A 323 -24.02 -39.35 -7.84
C ASN A 323 -22.82 -38.57 -8.41
#